data_AF-A0AAN1SY25-F1
#
_entry.id   AF-A0AAN1SY25-F1
#
_cell.length_a   1.000
_cell.length_b   1.000
_cell.length_c   1.000
_cell.angle_alpha   90.00
_cell.angle_beta   90.00
_cell.angle_gamma   90.00
#
_symmetry.space_group_name_H-M   'P 1'
#
loop_
_entity.id
_entity.type
_entity.pdbx_description
1 polymer ?
#
loop_
_entity_poly.entity_id
_entity_poly.type
_entity_poly.pdbx_seq_one_letter_code
_entity_poly.pdbx_strand_id
1 'polypeptide(L)'
;MSNSKHTSRQFDTELEAVRERVLMMGGLVESQIRLALEALIGNDIALMNRVIADDHRVNALEVEIDEQCTRIIARRQPAANDLRMVMTIIKTIADLERIGDEAKKIAYMARDLSHREHIHLPRYTEIRHAAKLVLDMLHKSLDSFARLDLASVAHVVRQDELVDNEFRAILRYLVTFMMEDPRTISNALEILFIAKAIERMGDHAQNMAEYMVYMVKGRDARHISAEEIEREIQEETMP
;
A
#
# COMPACT_ATOMS: atom_id res chain seq x y z
N MET A 1 -29.37 -30.85 11.28
CA MET A 1 -27.97 -30.58 11.69
C MET A 1 -26.93 -30.71 10.57
N SER A 2 -27.21 -31.37 9.43
CA SER A 2 -26.28 -31.45 8.28
C SER A 2 -26.19 -30.15 7.46
N ASN A 3 -27.31 -29.44 7.22
CA ASN A 3 -27.32 -28.21 6.41
C ASN A 3 -26.46 -27.07 6.99
N SER A 4 -26.47 -26.85 8.32
CA SER A 4 -25.69 -25.78 8.96
C SER A 4 -24.17 -25.97 8.83
N LYS A 5 -23.69 -27.23 8.85
CA LYS A 5 -22.27 -27.54 8.60
C LYS A 5 -21.87 -27.33 7.13
N HIS A 6 -22.77 -27.65 6.19
CA HIS A 6 -22.52 -27.39 4.77
C HIS A 6 -22.51 -25.89 4.43
N THR A 7 -23.39 -25.10 5.04
CA THR A 7 -23.44 -23.65 4.83
C THR A 7 -22.24 -22.92 5.42
N SER A 8 -21.75 -23.35 6.59
CA SER A 8 -20.52 -22.81 7.21
C SER A 8 -19.29 -23.12 6.34
N ARG A 9 -19.12 -24.37 5.89
CA ARG A 9 -17.97 -24.75 5.07
C ARG A 9 -17.91 -24.02 3.72
N GLN A 10 -19.06 -23.77 3.10
CA GLN A 10 -19.13 -22.98 1.86
C GLN A 10 -18.79 -21.51 2.10
N PHE A 11 -19.24 -20.92 3.21
CA PHE A 11 -18.89 -19.56 3.58
C PHE A 11 -17.37 -19.43 3.80
N ASP A 12 -16.76 -20.36 4.54
CA ASP A 12 -15.31 -20.36 4.76
C ASP A 12 -14.54 -20.46 3.43
N THR A 13 -15.05 -21.28 2.49
CA THR A 13 -14.46 -21.40 1.15
C THR A 13 -14.59 -20.11 0.33
N GLU A 14 -15.75 -19.46 0.39
CA GLU A 14 -15.98 -18.16 -0.27
C GLU A 14 -15.04 -17.08 0.30
N LEU A 15 -14.83 -17.08 1.61
CA LEU A 15 -13.97 -16.11 2.30
C LEU A 15 -12.49 -16.33 1.99
N GLU A 16 -12.01 -17.58 2.00
CA GLU A 16 -10.63 -17.90 1.61
C GLU A 16 -10.37 -17.54 0.14
N ALA A 17 -11.32 -17.80 -0.76
CA ALA A 17 -11.19 -17.42 -2.16
C ALA A 17 -11.12 -15.90 -2.39
N VAL A 18 -11.73 -15.10 -1.50
CA VAL A 18 -11.59 -13.64 -1.49
C VAL A 18 -10.21 -13.24 -0.98
N ARG A 19 -9.75 -13.84 0.13
CA ARG A 19 -8.43 -13.54 0.72
C ARG A 19 -7.29 -13.83 -0.26
N GLU A 20 -7.35 -14.95 -0.99
CA GLU A 20 -6.38 -15.28 -2.04
C GLU A 20 -6.32 -14.22 -3.14
N ARG A 21 -7.47 -13.66 -3.53
CA ARG A 21 -7.53 -12.57 -4.53
C ARG A 21 -6.94 -11.27 -4.00
N VAL A 22 -7.18 -10.92 -2.73
CA VAL A 22 -6.55 -9.75 -2.09
C VAL A 22 -5.03 -9.89 -2.13
N LEU A 23 -4.49 -11.07 -1.78
CA LEU A 23 -3.05 -11.32 -1.82
C LEU A 23 -2.50 -11.28 -3.26
N MET A 24 -3.25 -11.78 -4.24
CA MET A 24 -2.91 -11.65 -5.66
C MET A 24 -2.85 -10.18 -6.09
N MET A 25 -3.84 -9.38 -5.71
CA MET A 25 -3.87 -7.94 -5.97
C MET A 25 -2.67 -7.24 -5.32
N GLY A 26 -2.37 -7.56 -4.06
CA GLY A 26 -1.20 -7.04 -3.35
C GLY A 26 0.12 -7.34 -4.07
N GLY A 27 0.30 -8.58 -4.55
CA GLY A 27 1.49 -8.96 -5.32
C GLY A 27 1.63 -8.19 -6.65
N LEU A 28 0.51 -7.87 -7.32
CA LEU A 28 0.53 -7.03 -8.52
C LEU A 28 0.92 -5.59 -8.20
N VAL A 29 0.36 -5.01 -7.13
CA VAL A 29 0.68 -3.66 -6.67
C VAL A 29 2.15 -3.54 -6.27
N GLU A 30 2.68 -4.50 -5.49
CA GLU A 30 4.11 -4.53 -5.17
C GLU A 30 4.98 -4.58 -6.43
N SER A 31 4.57 -5.36 -7.44
CA SER A 31 5.27 -5.43 -8.72
C SER A 31 5.21 -4.10 -9.46
N GLN A 32 4.06 -3.43 -9.50
CA GLN A 32 3.92 -2.12 -10.14
C GLN A 32 4.83 -1.07 -9.51
N ILE A 33 4.92 -1.01 -8.18
CA ILE A 33 5.84 -0.11 -7.47
C ILE A 33 7.29 -0.40 -7.90
N ARG A 34 7.72 -1.67 -7.86
CA ARG A 34 9.10 -2.06 -8.25
C ARG A 34 9.41 -1.65 -9.69
N LEU A 35 8.51 -1.93 -10.62
CA LEU A 35 8.71 -1.60 -12.03
C LEU A 35 8.66 -0.09 -12.28
N ALA A 36 7.81 0.66 -11.58
CA ALA A 36 7.76 2.13 -11.69
C ALA A 36 9.09 2.77 -11.28
N LEU A 37 9.69 2.29 -10.19
CA LEU A 37 10.98 2.76 -9.69
C LEU A 37 12.14 2.35 -10.62
N GLU A 38 12.13 1.11 -11.11
CA GLU A 38 13.10 0.64 -12.09
C GLU A 38 13.05 1.50 -13.36
N ALA A 39 11.85 1.78 -13.85
CA ALA A 39 11.64 2.60 -15.03
C ALA A 39 12.15 4.04 -14.83
N LEU A 40 11.83 4.65 -13.68
CA LEU A 40 12.32 5.97 -13.31
C LEU A 40 13.85 6.05 -13.28
N ILE A 41 14.49 5.10 -12.59
CA ILE A 41 15.95 5.10 -12.36
C ILE A 41 16.70 4.75 -13.65
N GLY A 42 16.18 3.80 -14.43
CA GLY A 42 16.77 3.37 -15.69
C GLY A 42 16.45 4.29 -16.87
N ASN A 43 15.56 5.28 -16.67
CA ASN A 43 14.99 6.10 -17.74
C ASN A 43 14.38 5.25 -18.88
N ASP A 44 13.71 4.15 -18.52
CA ASP A 44 13.12 3.21 -19.46
C ASP A 44 11.67 3.59 -19.79
N ILE A 45 11.49 4.32 -20.89
CA ILE A 45 10.19 4.77 -21.38
C ILE A 45 9.25 3.59 -21.70
N ALA A 46 9.78 2.46 -22.19
CA ALA A 46 8.95 1.30 -22.51
C ALA A 46 8.38 0.68 -21.23
N LEU A 47 9.19 0.61 -20.16
CA LEU A 47 8.75 0.12 -18.87
C LEU A 47 7.74 1.06 -18.20
N MET A 48 7.94 2.38 -18.30
CA MET A 48 6.96 3.38 -17.80
C MET A 48 5.59 3.17 -18.44
N ASN A 49 5.54 3.02 -19.76
CA ASN A 49 4.28 2.80 -20.48
C ASN A 49 3.63 1.46 -20.14
N ARG A 50 4.42 0.41 -19.87
CA ARG A 50 3.89 -0.87 -19.39
C ARG A 50 3.23 -0.72 -18.02
N VAL A 51 3.88 -0.06 -17.06
CA VAL A 51 3.30 0.17 -15.71
C VAL A 51 1.96 0.90 -15.82
N ILE A 52 1.92 1.97 -16.62
CA ILE A 52 0.70 2.74 -16.87
C ILE A 52 -0.40 1.87 -17.48
N ALA A 53 -0.04 1.01 -18.44
CA ALA A 53 -1.00 0.14 -19.11
C ALA A 53 -1.52 -0.97 -18.19
N ASP A 54 -0.68 -1.54 -17.33
CA ASP A 54 -1.03 -2.68 -16.47
C ASP A 54 -1.90 -2.31 -15.26
N ASP A 55 -2.04 -1.02 -14.95
CA ASP A 55 -2.86 -0.46 -13.85
C ASP A 55 -4.30 -0.98 -13.83
N HIS A 56 -4.95 -1.08 -15.00
CA HIS A 56 -6.34 -1.56 -15.11
C HIS A 56 -6.57 -2.95 -14.48
N ARG A 57 -5.52 -3.76 -14.34
CA ARG A 57 -5.60 -5.10 -13.73
C ARG A 57 -5.86 -5.01 -12.23
N VAL A 58 -5.30 -4.01 -11.55
CA VAL A 58 -5.54 -3.74 -10.12
C VAL A 58 -6.98 -3.28 -9.94
N ASN A 59 -7.44 -2.34 -10.76
CA ASN A 59 -8.81 -1.83 -10.71
C ASN A 59 -9.84 -2.93 -10.99
N ALA A 60 -9.55 -3.84 -11.93
CA ALA A 60 -10.43 -4.97 -12.21
C ALA A 60 -10.53 -5.94 -11.02
N LEU A 61 -9.42 -6.19 -10.31
CA LEU A 61 -9.42 -7.01 -9.10
C LEU A 61 -10.15 -6.33 -7.94
N GLU A 62 -9.99 -5.02 -7.77
CA GLU A 62 -10.72 -4.25 -6.76
C GLU A 62 -12.23 -4.42 -6.93
N VAL A 63 -12.75 -4.17 -8.14
CA VAL A 63 -14.17 -4.36 -8.45
C VAL A 63 -14.61 -5.82 -8.26
N GLU A 64 -13.83 -6.79 -8.74
CA GLU A 64 -14.18 -8.21 -8.60
C GLU A 64 -14.29 -8.62 -7.12
N ILE A 65 -13.35 -8.17 -6.30
CA ILE A 65 -13.31 -8.50 -4.86
C ILE A 65 -14.45 -7.79 -4.13
N ASP A 66 -14.71 -6.51 -4.39
CA ASP A 66 -15.81 -5.77 -3.78
C ASP A 66 -17.17 -6.42 -4.06
N GLU A 67 -17.41 -6.84 -5.31
CA GLU A 67 -18.61 -7.57 -5.67
C GLU A 67 -18.74 -8.90 -4.93
N GLN A 68 -17.62 -9.63 -4.74
CA GLN A 68 -17.63 -10.88 -3.97
C GLN A 68 -17.98 -10.63 -2.51
N CYS A 69 -17.38 -9.61 -1.89
CA CYS A 69 -17.70 -9.20 -0.53
C CYS A 69 -19.17 -8.81 -0.37
N THR A 70 -19.71 -8.03 -1.32
CA THR A 70 -21.12 -7.62 -1.35
C THR A 70 -22.05 -8.83 -1.46
N ARG A 71 -21.73 -9.80 -2.34
CA ARG A 71 -22.49 -11.05 -2.48
C ARG A 71 -22.46 -11.89 -1.19
N ILE A 72 -21.31 -11.96 -0.52
CA ILE A 72 -21.17 -12.67 0.75
C ILE A 72 -22.10 -12.05 1.81
N ILE A 73 -22.05 -10.73 1.98
CA ILE A 73 -22.89 -9.99 2.93
C ILE A 73 -24.37 -10.26 2.64
N ALA A 74 -24.79 -10.07 1.38
CA ALA A 74 -26.19 -10.20 0.98
C ALA A 74 -26.74 -11.62 1.15
N ARG A 75 -25.95 -12.65 0.87
CA ARG A 75 -26.41 -14.06 0.89
C ARG A 75 -26.30 -14.71 2.26
N ARG A 76 -25.31 -14.31 3.07
CA ARG A 76 -24.92 -15.07 4.26
C ARG A 76 -25.26 -14.35 5.56
N GLN A 77 -25.49 -13.03 5.54
CA GLN A 77 -25.72 -12.21 6.75
C GLN A 77 -24.72 -12.57 7.86
N PRO A 78 -23.40 -12.39 7.59
CA PRO A 78 -22.34 -12.88 8.45
C PRO A 78 -22.46 -12.38 9.89
N ALA A 79 -21.99 -13.18 10.84
CA ALA A 79 -21.90 -12.78 12.24
C ALA A 79 -20.91 -11.62 12.41
N ALA A 80 -20.87 -11.01 13.59
CA ALA A 80 -20.09 -9.78 13.83
C ALA A 80 -18.60 -9.90 13.41
N ASN A 81 -17.93 -11.01 13.76
CA ASN A 81 -16.51 -11.22 13.43
C ASN A 81 -16.30 -11.38 11.90
N ASP A 82 -17.16 -12.18 11.27
CA ASP A 82 -17.14 -12.43 9.83
C ASP A 82 -17.42 -11.15 9.03
N LEU A 83 -18.39 -10.35 9.50
CA LEU A 83 -18.70 -9.05 8.91
C LEU A 83 -17.52 -8.09 9.05
N ARG A 84 -16.84 -8.05 10.20
CA ARG A 84 -15.61 -7.26 10.36
C ARG A 84 -14.54 -7.69 9.36
N MET A 85 -14.32 -8.99 9.16
CA MET A 85 -13.36 -9.47 8.16
C MET A 85 -13.71 -8.98 6.76
N VAL A 86 -14.96 -9.14 6.33
CA VAL A 86 -15.42 -8.68 5.01
C VAL A 86 -15.27 -7.17 4.85
N MET A 87 -15.63 -6.39 5.88
CA MET A 87 -15.45 -4.94 5.85
C MET A 87 -13.98 -4.52 5.80
N THR A 88 -13.09 -5.23 6.49
CA THR A 88 -11.65 -4.99 6.42
C THR A 88 -11.11 -5.30 5.04
N ILE A 89 -11.59 -6.37 4.38
CA ILE A 89 -11.20 -6.70 3.00
C ILE A 89 -11.55 -5.55 2.06
N ILE A 90 -12.78 -5.04 2.12
CA ILE A 90 -13.25 -3.91 1.28
C ILE A 90 -12.35 -2.68 1.46
N LYS A 91 -11.98 -2.36 2.70
CA LYS A 91 -11.06 -1.23 2.96
C LYS A 91 -9.65 -1.49 2.43
N THR A 92 -9.17 -2.73 2.57
CA THR A 92 -7.83 -3.14 2.15
C THR A 92 -7.66 -3.06 0.63
N ILE A 93 -8.64 -3.56 -0.14
CA ILE A 93 -8.58 -3.48 -1.61
C ILE A 93 -8.62 -2.04 -2.11
N ALA A 94 -9.37 -1.15 -1.44
CA ALA A 94 -9.41 0.26 -1.80
C ALA A 94 -8.05 0.94 -1.57
N ASP A 95 -7.35 0.61 -0.48
CA ASP A 95 -6.00 1.15 -0.24
C ASP A 95 -4.96 0.50 -1.17
N LEU A 96 -5.10 -0.78 -1.54
CA LEU A 96 -4.26 -1.41 -2.58
C LEU A 96 -4.41 -0.74 -3.95
N GLU A 97 -5.65 -0.41 -4.35
CA GLU A 97 -5.91 0.32 -5.60
C GLU A 97 -5.22 1.68 -5.58
N ARG A 98 -5.36 2.45 -4.50
CA ARG A 98 -4.70 3.76 -4.35
C ARG A 98 -3.18 3.68 -4.41
N ILE A 99 -2.58 2.65 -3.83
CA ILE A 99 -1.13 2.41 -3.94
C ILE A 99 -0.74 2.14 -5.40
N GLY A 100 -1.49 1.30 -6.12
CA GLY A 100 -1.29 1.06 -7.55
C GLY A 100 -1.37 2.36 -8.37
N ASP A 101 -2.35 3.19 -8.04
CA ASP A 101 -2.58 4.48 -8.67
C ASP A 101 -1.41 5.46 -8.44
N GLU A 102 -0.83 5.49 -7.23
CA GLU A 102 0.39 6.24 -6.95
C GLU A 102 1.60 5.67 -7.75
N ALA A 103 1.69 4.35 -7.95
CA ALA A 103 2.78 3.74 -8.73
C ALA A 103 2.69 4.12 -10.22
N LYS A 104 1.47 4.15 -10.76
CA LYS A 104 1.18 4.69 -12.08
C LYS A 104 1.53 6.17 -12.20
N LYS A 105 1.22 7.00 -11.19
CA LYS A 105 1.63 8.43 -11.18
C LYS A 105 3.15 8.56 -11.26
N ILE A 106 3.92 7.74 -10.52
CA ILE A 106 5.38 7.71 -10.63
C ILE A 106 5.82 7.44 -12.07
N ALA A 107 5.24 6.45 -12.74
CA ALA A 107 5.57 6.13 -14.13
C ALA A 107 5.23 7.27 -15.12
N TYR A 108 4.11 7.98 -14.90
CA TYR A 108 3.77 9.18 -15.70
C TYR A 108 4.80 10.30 -15.50
N MET A 109 5.12 10.65 -14.25
CA MET A 109 6.10 11.69 -13.94
C MET A 109 7.50 11.35 -14.44
N ALA A 110 7.89 10.07 -14.34
CA ALA A 110 9.15 9.57 -14.89
C ALA A 110 9.24 9.75 -16.41
N ARG A 111 8.12 9.49 -17.12
CA ARG A 111 8.06 9.69 -18.57
C ARG A 111 8.16 11.17 -18.94
N ASP A 112 7.49 12.03 -18.20
CA ASP A 112 7.54 13.48 -18.44
C ASP A 112 8.95 14.04 -18.16
N LEU A 113 9.64 13.53 -17.14
CA LEU A 113 11.05 13.82 -16.89
C LEU A 113 11.95 13.38 -18.04
N SER A 114 11.72 12.20 -18.62
CA SER A 114 12.53 11.66 -19.73
C SER A 114 12.49 12.51 -21.00
N HIS A 115 11.40 13.25 -21.21
CA HIS A 115 11.20 14.11 -22.38
C HIS A 115 11.81 15.51 -22.22
N ARG A 116 12.25 15.89 -21.03
CA ARG A 116 12.88 17.20 -20.79
C ARG A 116 14.36 17.14 -21.16
N GLU A 117 14.89 18.27 -21.65
CA GLU A 117 16.32 18.42 -21.89
C GLU A 117 17.10 18.05 -20.62
N HIS A 118 18.28 17.41 -20.79
CA HIS A 118 19.11 16.84 -19.73
C HIS A 118 19.75 17.93 -18.85
N ILE A 119 18.94 18.74 -18.21
CA ILE A 119 19.33 19.61 -17.10
C ILE A 119 19.67 18.69 -15.94
N HIS A 120 20.79 18.95 -15.27
CA HIS A 120 21.25 18.22 -14.09
C HIS A 120 20.07 17.77 -13.22
N LEU A 121 19.88 16.45 -13.10
CA LEU A 121 18.87 15.87 -12.23
C LEU A 121 19.50 15.59 -10.86
N PRO A 122 18.75 15.78 -9.76
CA PRO A 122 19.16 15.30 -8.45
C PRO A 122 19.30 13.77 -8.45
N ARG A 123 20.08 13.24 -7.50
CA ARG A 123 20.23 11.78 -7.35
C ARG A 123 18.93 11.17 -6.81
N TYR A 124 18.61 9.96 -7.24
CA TYR A 124 17.44 9.19 -6.77
C TYR A 124 17.74 8.32 -5.54
N THR A 125 18.78 8.60 -4.76
CA THR A 125 19.22 7.71 -3.66
C THR A 125 18.17 7.63 -2.57
N GLU A 126 17.66 8.78 -2.16
CA GLU A 126 16.65 8.97 -1.12
C GLU A 126 15.29 8.43 -1.59
N ILE A 127 14.94 8.65 -2.86
CA ILE A 127 13.74 8.05 -3.50
C ILE A 127 13.80 6.52 -3.42
N ARG A 128 14.94 5.91 -3.78
CA ARG A 128 15.12 4.46 -3.70
C ARG A 128 15.00 3.96 -2.26
N HIS A 129 15.53 4.71 -1.30
CA HIS A 129 15.47 4.33 0.11
C HIS A 129 14.03 4.39 0.64
N ALA A 130 13.32 5.50 0.44
CA ALA A 130 11.92 5.66 0.82
C ALA A 130 11.02 4.58 0.19
N ALA A 131 11.22 4.29 -1.09
CA ALA A 131 10.42 3.28 -1.76
C ALA A 131 10.69 1.85 -1.27
N LYS A 132 11.92 1.57 -0.82
CA LYS A 132 12.24 0.28 -0.19
C LYS A 132 11.54 0.13 1.16
N LEU A 133 11.43 1.20 1.95
CA LEU A 133 10.68 1.20 3.20
C LEU A 133 9.20 0.91 2.93
N VAL A 134 8.58 1.62 1.99
CA VAL A 134 7.19 1.41 1.59
C VAL A 134 6.92 0.00 1.07
N LEU A 135 7.82 -0.57 0.28
CA LEU A 135 7.70 -1.96 -0.19
C LEU A 135 7.73 -2.96 0.98
N ASP A 136 8.57 -2.72 1.99
CA ASP A 136 8.61 -3.55 3.20
C ASP A 136 7.32 -3.37 4.02
N MET A 137 6.84 -2.14 4.19
CA MET A 137 5.56 -1.85 4.86
C MET A 137 4.41 -2.58 4.20
N LEU A 138 4.25 -2.46 2.88
CA LEU A 138 3.19 -3.13 2.13
C LEU A 138 3.30 -4.65 2.27
N HIS A 139 4.50 -5.20 2.14
CA HIS A 139 4.74 -6.63 2.30
C HIS A 139 4.35 -7.13 3.69
N LYS A 140 4.71 -6.39 4.75
CA LYS A 140 4.37 -6.71 6.14
C LYS A 140 2.87 -6.60 6.40
N SER A 141 2.21 -5.56 5.92
CA SER A 141 0.76 -5.41 6.02
C SER A 141 0.02 -6.57 5.35
N LEU A 142 0.50 -7.03 4.17
CA LEU A 142 -0.06 -8.19 3.47
C LEU A 142 0.22 -9.53 4.19
N ASP A 143 1.41 -9.72 4.76
CA ASP A 143 1.74 -10.93 5.54
C ASP A 143 0.88 -11.02 6.81
N SER A 144 0.70 -9.90 7.53
CA SER A 144 -0.21 -9.85 8.68
C SER A 144 -1.67 -10.10 8.28
N PHE A 145 -2.12 -9.61 7.12
CA PHE A 145 -3.44 -9.95 6.57
C PHE A 145 -3.57 -11.45 6.23
N ALA A 146 -2.53 -12.05 5.66
CA ALA A 146 -2.51 -13.47 5.32
C ALA A 146 -2.54 -14.38 6.57
N ARG A 147 -1.87 -13.96 7.64
CA ARG A 147 -1.75 -14.72 8.89
C ARG A 147 -2.82 -14.38 9.92
N LEU A 148 -3.55 -13.28 9.73
CA LEU A 148 -4.44 -12.70 10.73
C LEU A 148 -3.70 -12.41 12.05
N ASP A 149 -2.45 -11.95 11.95
CA ASP A 149 -1.61 -11.60 13.09
C ASP A 149 -1.33 -10.11 13.15
N LEU A 150 -1.04 -9.60 14.35
CA LEU A 150 -0.72 -8.19 14.59
C LEU A 150 0.80 -7.97 14.74
N ALA A 151 1.61 -9.00 14.52
CA ALA A 151 3.03 -8.98 14.85
C ALA A 151 3.81 -7.94 14.05
N SER A 152 3.37 -7.63 12.83
CA SER A 152 4.04 -6.68 11.96
C SER A 152 3.51 -5.25 12.04
N VAL A 153 2.38 -5.01 12.73
CA VAL A 153 1.71 -3.68 12.75
C VAL A 153 2.62 -2.61 13.34
N ALA A 154 3.24 -2.88 14.50
CA ALA A 154 4.15 -1.92 15.13
C ALA A 154 5.38 -1.62 14.27
N HIS A 155 5.83 -2.58 13.47
CA HIS A 155 6.91 -2.37 12.50
C HIS A 155 6.47 -1.44 11.37
N VAL A 156 5.28 -1.65 10.81
CA VAL A 156 4.73 -0.79 9.75
C VAL A 156 4.58 0.65 10.23
N VAL A 157 4.00 0.88 11.41
CA VAL A 157 3.83 2.23 11.98
C VAL A 157 5.17 2.94 12.17
N ARG A 158 6.21 2.24 12.66
CA ARG A 158 7.56 2.82 12.78
C ARG A 158 8.19 3.13 11.44
N GLN A 159 7.96 2.29 10.43
CA GLN A 159 8.49 2.55 9.10
C GLN A 159 7.83 3.73 8.42
N ASP A 160 6.55 3.96 8.67
CA ASP A 160 5.84 5.14 8.16
C ASP A 160 6.53 6.42 8.61
N GLU A 161 6.85 6.54 9.91
CA GLU A 161 7.61 7.70 10.43
C GLU A 161 8.97 7.88 9.73
N LEU A 162 9.64 6.79 9.34
CA LEU A 162 10.89 6.86 8.59
C LEU A 162 10.65 7.38 7.16
N VAL A 163 9.62 6.90 6.48
CA VAL A 163 9.22 7.39 5.13
C VAL A 163 8.91 8.89 5.19
N ASP A 164 8.20 9.30 6.23
CA ASP A 164 7.79 10.68 6.47
C ASP A 164 9.01 11.61 6.67
N ASN A 165 10.01 11.13 7.42
CA ASN A 165 11.28 11.81 7.61
C ASN A 165 12.13 11.88 6.32
N GLU A 166 12.16 10.81 5.52
CA GLU A 166 12.82 10.78 4.21
C GLU A 166 12.18 11.78 3.24
N PHE A 167 10.85 11.85 3.19
CA PHE A 167 10.15 12.85 2.39
C PHE A 167 10.55 14.28 2.77
N ARG A 168 10.60 14.60 4.06
CA ARG A 168 11.05 15.92 4.55
C ARG A 168 12.52 16.19 4.20
N ALA A 169 13.38 15.17 4.20
CA ALA A 169 14.78 15.30 3.81
C ALA A 169 14.92 15.60 2.31
N ILE A 170 14.19 14.86 1.46
CA ILE A 170 14.12 15.08 0.02
C ILE A 170 13.63 16.51 -0.28
N LEU A 171 12.57 16.96 0.39
CA LEU A 171 12.04 18.31 0.22
C LEU A 171 13.12 19.39 0.49
N ARG A 172 13.85 19.29 1.61
CA ARG A 172 14.91 20.25 1.95
C ARG A 172 16.03 20.26 0.91
N TYR A 173 16.44 19.07 0.46
CA TYR A 173 17.47 18.93 -0.58
C TYR A 173 17.02 19.53 -1.91
N LEU A 174 15.79 19.28 -2.34
CA LEU A 174 15.24 19.84 -3.58
C LEU A 174 15.11 21.36 -3.51
N VAL A 175 14.76 21.92 -2.34
CA VAL A 175 14.76 23.39 -2.15
C VAL A 175 16.16 23.97 -2.38
N THR A 176 17.21 23.39 -1.78
CA THR A 176 18.57 23.87 -1.99
C THR A 176 19.01 23.72 -3.45
N PHE A 177 18.64 22.62 -4.10
CA PHE A 177 18.93 22.36 -5.51
C PHE A 177 18.28 23.39 -6.44
N MET A 178 17.02 23.75 -6.18
CA MET A 178 16.30 24.79 -6.92
C MET A 178 16.89 26.19 -6.72
N MET A 179 17.44 26.47 -5.54
CA MET A 179 18.09 27.76 -5.24
C MET A 179 19.44 27.91 -5.95
N GLU A 180 20.16 26.81 -6.18
CA GLU A 180 21.43 26.80 -6.92
C GLU A 180 21.24 27.12 -8.41
N ASP A 181 20.19 26.58 -9.04
CA ASP A 181 19.85 26.88 -10.44
C ASP A 181 18.32 26.88 -10.66
N PRO A 182 17.68 28.06 -10.82
CA PRO A 182 16.23 28.16 -11.05
C PRO A 182 15.71 27.41 -12.28
N ARG A 183 16.57 27.06 -13.26
CA ARG A 183 16.17 26.26 -14.42
C ARG A 183 15.82 24.82 -14.05
N THR A 184 16.26 24.36 -12.88
CA THR A 184 15.99 23.02 -12.35
C THR A 184 14.61 22.89 -11.69
N ILE A 185 13.91 24.00 -11.41
CA ILE A 185 12.67 24.03 -10.62
C ILE A 185 11.65 23.01 -11.13
N SER A 186 11.38 23.00 -12.44
CA SER A 186 10.39 22.09 -13.00
C SER A 186 10.76 20.62 -12.78
N ASN A 187 12.04 20.25 -12.87
CA ASN A 187 12.49 18.87 -12.66
C ASN A 187 12.49 18.50 -11.18
N ALA A 188 12.89 19.43 -10.31
CA ALA A 188 12.84 19.24 -8.87
C ALA A 188 11.39 19.05 -8.38
N LEU A 189 10.41 19.77 -8.94
CA LEU A 189 8.99 19.59 -8.62
C LEU A 189 8.47 18.21 -9.02
N GLU A 190 8.83 17.69 -10.20
CA GLU A 190 8.46 16.31 -10.57
C GLU A 190 9.00 15.30 -9.57
N ILE A 191 10.26 15.44 -9.16
CA ILE A 191 10.89 14.54 -8.18
C ILE A 191 10.23 14.68 -6.80
N LEU A 192 9.84 15.90 -6.41
CA LEU A 192 9.07 16.12 -5.19
C LEU A 192 7.72 15.40 -5.23
N PHE A 193 7.01 15.44 -6.36
CA PHE A 193 5.75 14.73 -6.52
C PHE A 193 5.93 13.21 -6.52
N ILE A 194 7.02 12.69 -7.09
CA ILE A 194 7.40 11.27 -6.95
C ILE A 194 7.63 10.92 -5.47
N ALA A 195 8.38 11.74 -4.73
CA ALA A 195 8.62 11.54 -3.31
C ALA A 195 7.30 11.54 -2.51
N LYS A 196 6.38 12.46 -2.83
CA LYS A 196 5.06 12.52 -2.18
C LYS A 196 4.18 11.33 -2.54
N ALA A 197 4.26 10.82 -3.76
CA ALA A 197 3.55 9.60 -4.16
C ALA A 197 4.03 8.39 -3.34
N ILE A 198 5.34 8.27 -3.12
CA ILE A 198 5.92 7.23 -2.27
C ILE A 198 5.44 7.36 -0.82
N GLU A 199 5.45 8.58 -0.25
CA GLU A 199 4.95 8.78 1.12
C GLU A 199 3.47 8.39 1.26
N ARG A 200 2.61 8.74 0.31
CA ARG A 200 1.20 8.31 0.32
C ARG A 200 1.04 6.79 0.26
N MET A 201 1.91 6.10 -0.47
CA MET A 201 1.90 4.63 -0.46
C MET A 201 2.20 4.07 0.93
N GLY A 202 3.08 4.74 1.69
CA GLY A 202 3.35 4.47 3.10
C GLY A 202 2.09 4.62 3.95
N ASP A 203 1.40 5.76 3.84
CA ASP A 203 0.14 6.04 4.54
C ASP A 203 -0.89 4.92 4.30
N HIS A 204 -1.06 4.50 3.04
CA HIS A 204 -1.99 3.43 2.68
C HIS A 204 -1.57 2.06 3.24
N ALA A 205 -0.27 1.76 3.23
CA ALA A 205 0.25 0.53 3.84
C ALA A 205 0.07 0.52 5.38
N GLN A 206 0.20 1.67 6.04
CA GLN A 206 -0.12 1.82 7.46
C GLN A 206 -1.61 1.62 7.72
N ASN A 207 -2.49 2.26 6.95
CA ASN A 207 -3.94 2.08 7.09
C ASN A 207 -4.34 0.59 7.03
N MET A 208 -3.73 -0.15 6.09
CA MET A 208 -3.95 -1.60 5.99
C MET A 208 -3.55 -2.34 7.27
N ALA A 209 -2.42 -1.99 7.89
CA ALA A 209 -1.98 -2.56 9.16
C ALA A 209 -2.95 -2.20 10.31
N GLU A 210 -3.42 -0.97 10.37
CA GLU A 210 -4.39 -0.52 11.38
C GLU A 210 -5.74 -1.26 11.26
N TYR A 211 -6.17 -1.57 10.02
CA TYR A 211 -7.37 -2.38 9.82
C TYR A 211 -7.22 -3.81 10.36
N MET A 212 -5.99 -4.35 10.46
CA MET A 212 -5.77 -5.67 11.05
C MET A 212 -6.05 -5.63 12.55
N VAL A 213 -5.64 -4.55 13.23
CA VAL A 213 -5.94 -4.35 14.65
C VAL A 213 -7.45 -4.29 14.86
N TYR A 214 -8.17 -3.55 14.02
CA TYR A 214 -9.64 -3.53 14.06
C TYR A 214 -10.26 -4.90 13.81
N MET A 215 -9.73 -5.66 12.85
CA MET A 215 -10.24 -6.99 12.53
C MET A 215 -10.12 -7.95 13.71
N VAL A 216 -8.93 -8.00 14.33
CA VAL A 216 -8.57 -8.94 15.40
C VAL A 216 -9.15 -8.49 16.75
N LYS A 217 -8.95 -7.22 17.14
CA LYS A 217 -9.34 -6.70 18.46
C LYS A 217 -10.73 -6.07 18.49
N GLY A 218 -11.33 -5.75 17.34
CA GLY A 218 -12.62 -5.06 17.26
C GLY A 218 -12.59 -3.60 17.71
N ARG A 219 -11.40 -3.01 17.88
CA ARG A 219 -11.18 -1.62 18.32
C ARG A 219 -10.54 -0.81 17.22
N ASP A 220 -10.83 0.48 17.21
CA ASP A 220 -10.24 1.41 16.27
C ASP A 220 -8.78 1.69 16.66
N ALA A 221 -7.84 1.39 15.76
CA ALA A 221 -6.42 1.58 15.99
C ALA A 221 -5.84 2.80 15.28
N ARG A 222 -6.69 3.61 14.65
CA ARG A 222 -6.27 4.84 13.98
C ARG A 222 -5.68 5.80 15.00
N HIS A 223 -4.53 6.38 14.66
CA HIS A 223 -3.80 7.35 15.50
C HIS A 223 -3.23 6.78 16.82
N ILE A 224 -3.03 5.47 16.91
CA ILE A 224 -2.35 4.83 18.05
C ILE A 224 -0.85 4.74 17.76
N SER A 225 0.00 5.08 18.73
CA SER A 225 1.46 5.01 18.57
C SER A 225 1.96 3.57 18.50
N ALA A 226 3.15 3.36 17.92
CA ALA A 226 3.75 2.02 17.85
C ALA A 226 3.94 1.41 19.25
N GLU A 227 4.33 2.22 20.25
CA GLU A 227 4.51 1.78 21.63
C GLU A 227 3.19 1.34 22.28
N GLU A 228 2.09 2.03 21.99
CA GLU A 228 0.76 1.66 22.46
C GLU A 228 0.30 0.35 21.82
N ILE A 229 0.50 0.20 20.50
CA ILE A 229 0.19 -1.06 19.79
C ILE A 229 0.97 -2.23 20.38
N GLU A 230 2.27 -2.05 20.67
CA GLU A 230 3.11 -3.09 21.27
C GLU A 230 2.69 -3.46 22.68
N ARG A 231 2.39 -2.45 23.53
CA ARG A 231 1.88 -2.70 24.89
C ARG A 231 0.60 -3.52 24.85
N GLU A 232 -0.34 -3.15 24.00
CA GLU A 232 -1.58 -3.89 23.90
C GLU A 232 -1.41 -5.31 23.33
N ILE A 233 -0.42 -5.55 22.46
CA ILE A 233 -0.12 -6.91 21.97
C ILE A 233 0.52 -7.76 23.10
N GLN A 234 1.35 -7.14 23.94
CA GLN A 234 2.05 -7.81 25.05
C GLN A 234 1.13 -8.11 26.25
N GLU A 235 0.22 -7.21 26.59
CA GLU A 235 -0.73 -7.39 27.70
C GLU A 235 -1.66 -8.60 27.50
N GLU A 236 -1.94 -9.00 26.26
CA GLU A 236 -2.77 -10.18 25.94
C GLU A 236 -1.96 -11.48 25.75
N THR A 237 -0.64 -11.42 25.58
CA THR A 237 0.23 -12.60 25.50
C THR A 237 0.73 -13.07 26.88
N MET A 238 0.49 -12.29 27.94
CA MET A 238 0.67 -12.73 29.32
C MET A 238 -0.57 -13.51 29.79
N PRO A 239 -0.41 -14.78 30.23
CA PRO A 239 -1.50 -15.63 30.72
C PRO A 239 -2.08 -15.18 32.07
#